data_AF-A0A3N1PFD0-F1
#
_entry.id   AF-A0A3N1PFD0-F1
#
_cell.length_a   1.000
_cell.length_b   1.000
_cell.length_c   1.000
_cell.angle_alpha   90.00
_cell.angle_beta   90.00
_cell.angle_gamma   90.00
#
_symmetry.space_group_name_H-M   'P 1'
#
loop_
_entity.id
_entity.type
_entity.pdbx_description
1 polymer ?
#
loop_
_entity_poly.entity_id
_entity_poly.type
_entity_poly.pdbx_seq_one_letter_code
_entity_poly.pdbx_strand_id
1 'polypeptide(L)'
;MAVLAAAAVMGTTAVAGAPVTASPAVAQGPDRPTIRYTEYGIPHIIASDWEGLGAGYGYAAAKDNVCTLADTYLMVDARRSRYLGPDGRTSPGQNQNTTTNLNSDLYFQRLKDDMVVERLLNRPAPDGPEPEVREAVRGYVQGYNRYLAETGVDNLSDPACRGAAWVRPITELDVYRHAHAEIIMGSADALLDGQVNAVPPGASATAATAGAPGPRRGRSPPSR
;
A
#
# COMPACT_ATOMS: atom_id res chain seq x y z
N MET A 1 89.06 22.68 -14.01
CA MET A 1 87.77 22.11 -13.59
C MET A 1 86.66 22.82 -14.35
N ALA A 2 86.09 22.15 -15.35
CA ALA A 2 85.00 22.68 -16.18
C ALA A 2 83.67 22.16 -15.62
N VAL A 3 82.68 23.05 -15.48
CA VAL A 3 81.30 22.67 -15.14
C VAL A 3 80.41 23.10 -16.29
N LEU A 4 79.87 22.11 -17.01
CA LEU A 4 78.84 22.31 -18.04
C LEU A 4 77.46 22.46 -17.38
N ALA A 5 76.69 23.47 -17.80
CA ALA A 5 75.28 23.60 -17.50
C ALA A 5 74.46 23.05 -18.68
N ALA A 6 73.65 22.01 -18.44
CA ALA A 6 72.74 21.44 -19.42
C ALA A 6 71.33 22.04 -19.24
N ALA A 7 70.80 22.66 -20.29
CA ALA A 7 69.42 23.13 -20.36
C ALA A 7 68.49 21.99 -20.80
N ALA A 8 67.50 21.65 -19.98
CA ALA A 8 66.49 20.64 -20.30
C ALA A 8 65.27 21.31 -20.97
N VAL A 9 64.98 20.90 -22.21
CA VAL A 9 63.78 21.29 -22.96
C VAL A 9 62.64 20.32 -22.61
N MET A 10 61.55 20.81 -22.02
CA MET A 10 60.33 20.02 -21.78
C MET A 10 59.46 20.03 -23.04
N GLY A 11 59.27 18.87 -23.67
CA GLY A 11 58.33 18.69 -24.78
C GLY A 11 56.95 18.30 -24.28
N THR A 12 55.92 19.05 -24.68
CA THR A 12 54.51 18.72 -24.46
C THR A 12 54.04 17.71 -25.50
N THR A 13 53.71 16.48 -25.08
CA THR A 13 53.04 15.48 -25.91
C THR A 13 51.53 15.68 -25.83
N ALA A 14 50.90 16.03 -26.96
CA ALA A 14 49.45 16.06 -27.09
C ALA A 14 48.92 14.62 -27.23
N VAL A 15 48.17 14.16 -26.23
CA VAL A 15 47.46 12.88 -26.29
C VAL A 15 46.17 13.10 -27.08
N ALA A 16 46.09 12.55 -28.28
CA ALA A 16 44.87 12.50 -29.06
C ALA A 16 43.83 11.62 -28.33
N GLY A 17 42.74 12.22 -27.86
CA GLY A 17 41.63 11.52 -27.23
C GLY A 17 40.94 10.58 -28.22
N ALA A 18 40.76 9.32 -27.84
CA ALA A 18 39.94 8.38 -28.57
C ALA A 18 38.47 8.85 -28.62
N PRO A 19 37.72 8.59 -29.70
CA PRO A 19 36.31 8.92 -29.76
C PRO A 19 35.56 8.14 -28.68
N VAL A 20 34.89 8.87 -27.79
CA VAL A 20 33.92 8.31 -26.84
C VAL A 20 32.79 7.71 -27.68
N THR A 21 32.75 6.38 -27.76
CA THR A 21 31.60 5.66 -28.29
C THR A 21 30.41 5.96 -27.38
N ALA A 22 29.40 6.66 -27.92
CA ALA A 22 28.16 6.92 -27.21
C ALA A 22 27.58 5.58 -26.75
N SER A 23 27.25 5.47 -25.46
CA SER A 23 26.52 4.32 -24.93
C SER A 23 25.25 4.13 -25.75
N PRO A 24 24.86 2.88 -26.09
CA PRO A 24 23.60 2.65 -26.78
C PRO A 24 22.48 3.28 -25.95
N ALA A 25 21.72 4.19 -26.58
CA ALA A 25 20.52 4.74 -25.97
C ALA A 25 19.66 3.57 -25.52
N VAL A 26 19.28 3.54 -24.23
CA VAL A 26 18.32 2.57 -23.71
C VAL A 26 17.09 2.69 -24.60
N ALA A 27 16.75 1.62 -25.31
CA ALA A 27 15.58 1.61 -26.18
C ALA A 27 14.38 2.05 -25.35
N GLN A 28 13.70 3.12 -25.77
CA GLN A 28 12.50 3.58 -25.08
C GLN A 28 11.50 2.42 -25.07
N GLY A 29 10.98 2.08 -23.89
CA GLY A 29 9.97 1.03 -23.75
C GLY A 29 8.68 1.39 -24.49
N PRO A 30 7.72 0.47 -24.60
CA PRO A 30 6.46 0.73 -25.28
C PRO A 30 5.55 1.67 -24.46
N ASP A 31 4.81 2.54 -25.15
CA ASP A 31 3.82 3.47 -24.55
C ASP A 31 2.72 2.73 -23.76
N ARG A 32 2.39 1.51 -24.18
CA ARG A 32 1.55 0.58 -23.40
C ARG A 32 2.44 -0.48 -22.77
N PRO A 33 2.32 -0.75 -21.46
CA PRO A 33 3.18 -1.74 -20.81
C PRO A 33 2.99 -3.12 -21.43
N THR A 34 4.11 -3.78 -21.71
CA THR A 34 4.15 -5.17 -22.16
C THR A 34 4.43 -6.06 -20.97
N ILE A 35 3.58 -7.06 -20.72
CA ILE A 35 3.74 -8.04 -19.64
C ILE A 35 4.05 -9.41 -20.27
N ARG A 36 5.21 -9.96 -19.95
CA ARG A 36 5.62 -11.31 -20.39
C ARG A 36 5.76 -12.22 -19.18
N TYR A 37 5.10 -13.36 -19.23
CA TYR A 37 5.18 -14.36 -18.17
C TYR A 37 6.22 -15.42 -18.51
N THR A 38 7.08 -15.74 -17.55
CA THR A 38 7.97 -16.91 -17.60
C THR A 38 7.37 -18.07 -16.81
N GLU A 39 8.12 -19.16 -16.65
CA GLU A 39 7.71 -20.31 -15.85
C GLU A 39 7.27 -19.87 -14.44
N TYR A 40 6.33 -20.62 -13.84
CA TYR A 40 5.71 -20.30 -12.55
C TYR A 40 4.87 -19.02 -12.52
N GLY A 41 4.64 -18.37 -13.67
CA GLY A 41 3.80 -17.18 -13.75
C GLY A 41 4.52 -15.91 -13.28
N ILE A 42 5.85 -15.85 -13.38
CA ILE A 42 6.61 -14.65 -13.00
C ILE A 42 6.46 -13.55 -14.08
N PRO A 43 5.90 -12.37 -13.76
CA PRO A 43 5.72 -11.30 -14.73
C PRO A 43 7.01 -10.49 -14.93
N HIS A 44 7.40 -10.29 -16.19
CA HIS A 44 8.40 -9.32 -16.62
C HIS A 44 7.69 -8.17 -17.33
N ILE A 45 7.77 -6.96 -16.76
CA ILE A 45 7.04 -5.79 -17.23
C ILE A 45 8.03 -4.81 -17.87
N ILE A 46 7.71 -4.33 -19.08
CA ILE A 46 8.49 -3.34 -19.82
C ILE A 46 7.57 -2.18 -20.18
N ALA A 47 8.01 -0.94 -19.91
CA ALA A 47 7.28 0.29 -20.20
C ALA A 47 8.25 1.44 -20.54
N SER A 48 7.74 2.50 -21.18
CA SER A 48 8.46 3.74 -21.52
C SER A 48 8.75 4.65 -20.33
N ASP A 49 7.90 4.60 -19.30
CA ASP A 49 7.88 5.52 -18.17
C ASP A 49 7.35 4.82 -16.90
N TRP A 50 7.37 5.54 -15.78
CA TRP A 50 6.96 5.01 -14.47
C TRP A 50 5.47 4.73 -14.39
N GLU A 51 4.63 5.55 -15.05
CA GLU A 51 3.18 5.33 -15.07
C GLU A 51 2.82 4.04 -15.83
N GLY A 52 3.41 3.82 -17.00
CA GLY A 52 3.28 2.58 -17.75
C GLY A 52 3.81 1.39 -16.95
N LEU A 53 4.97 1.52 -16.28
CA LEU A 53 5.53 0.45 -15.45
C LEU A 53 4.57 0.09 -14.31
N GLY A 54 4.03 1.10 -13.63
CA GLY A 54 2.99 0.95 -12.62
C GLY A 54 1.76 0.24 -13.16
N ALA A 55 1.27 0.63 -14.34
CA ALA A 55 0.09 0.03 -14.96
C ALA A 55 0.29 -1.45 -15.32
N GLY A 56 1.48 -1.83 -15.81
CA GLY A 56 1.82 -3.23 -16.00
C GLY A 56 1.89 -3.99 -14.68
N TYR A 57 2.49 -3.39 -13.65
CA TYR A 57 2.64 -4.02 -12.34
C TYR A 57 1.31 -4.21 -11.63
N GLY A 58 0.46 -3.18 -11.54
CA GLY A 58 -0.86 -3.25 -10.93
C GLY A 58 -1.75 -4.30 -11.60
N TYR A 59 -1.70 -4.42 -12.93
CA TYR A 59 -2.45 -5.43 -13.65
C TYR A 59 -1.97 -6.85 -13.32
N ALA A 60 -0.66 -7.10 -13.35
CA ALA A 60 -0.10 -8.41 -13.02
C ALA A 60 -0.36 -8.78 -11.54
N ALA A 61 -0.13 -7.85 -10.62
CA ALA A 61 -0.38 -8.06 -9.19
C ALA A 61 -1.85 -8.39 -8.91
N ALA A 62 -2.79 -7.68 -9.54
CA ALA A 62 -4.22 -7.96 -9.41
C ALA A 62 -4.57 -9.32 -10.00
N LYS A 63 -4.08 -9.64 -11.21
CA LYS A 63 -4.33 -10.94 -11.85
C LYS A 63 -3.98 -12.12 -10.95
N ASP A 64 -2.86 -12.01 -10.25
CA ASP A 64 -2.34 -13.13 -9.48
C ASP A 64 -2.83 -13.13 -8.02
N ASN A 65 -3.16 -11.96 -7.43
CA ASN A 65 -3.41 -11.82 -5.98
C ASN A 65 -4.59 -10.91 -5.61
N VAL A 66 -5.59 -10.73 -6.48
CA VAL A 66 -6.69 -9.76 -6.26
C VAL A 66 -7.39 -9.88 -4.90
N CYS A 67 -7.66 -11.08 -4.40
CA CYS A 67 -8.38 -11.26 -3.14
C CYS A 67 -7.57 -10.76 -1.94
N THR A 68 -6.28 -11.12 -1.89
CA THR A 68 -5.36 -10.63 -0.86
C THR A 68 -5.24 -9.10 -0.92
N LEU A 69 -5.06 -8.54 -2.12
CA LEU A 69 -4.96 -7.09 -2.30
C LEU A 69 -6.25 -6.37 -1.90
N ALA A 70 -7.40 -6.89 -2.31
CA ALA A 70 -8.70 -6.33 -1.93
C ALA A 70 -8.93 -6.38 -0.41
N ASP A 71 -8.47 -7.43 0.28
CA ASP A 71 -8.55 -7.53 1.74
C ASP A 71 -7.66 -6.48 2.43
N THR A 72 -6.45 -6.25 1.90
CA THR A 72 -5.57 -5.16 2.33
C THR A 72 -6.22 -3.79 2.16
N TYR A 73 -6.83 -3.53 0.99
CA TYR A 73 -7.49 -2.24 0.75
C TYR A 73 -8.75 -2.06 1.60
N LEU A 74 -9.45 -3.16 1.92
CA LEU A 74 -10.56 -3.14 2.87
C LEU A 74 -10.09 -2.77 4.29
N MET A 75 -8.94 -3.30 4.71
CA MET A 75 -8.30 -3.01 6.00
C MET A 75 -7.91 -1.54 6.11
N VAL A 76 -7.11 -1.02 5.17
CA VAL A 76 -6.61 0.36 5.27
C VAL A 76 -7.69 1.41 5.01
N ASP A 77 -8.83 1.02 4.44
CA ASP A 77 -10.04 1.83 4.35
C ASP A 77 -10.96 1.69 5.59
N ALA A 78 -10.54 0.95 6.62
CA ALA A 78 -11.27 0.77 7.89
C ALA A 78 -12.70 0.26 7.71
N ARG A 79 -12.88 -0.76 6.87
CA ARG A 79 -14.20 -1.30 6.53
C ARG A 79 -14.33 -2.79 6.78
N ARG A 80 -13.37 -3.45 7.43
CA ARG A 80 -13.41 -4.91 7.63
C ARG A 80 -14.66 -5.33 8.40
N SER A 81 -15.00 -4.65 9.48
CA SER A 81 -16.16 -4.97 10.34
C SER A 81 -17.47 -4.92 9.57
N ARG A 82 -17.59 -4.00 8.61
CA ARG A 82 -18.79 -3.85 7.78
C ARG A 82 -19.03 -5.06 6.88
N TYR A 83 -17.97 -5.65 6.32
CA TYR A 83 -18.08 -6.70 5.32
C TYR A 83 -17.77 -8.11 5.86
N LEU A 84 -16.93 -8.21 6.88
CA LEU A 84 -16.39 -9.45 7.44
C LEU A 84 -16.77 -9.66 8.92
N GLY A 85 -17.55 -8.73 9.49
CA GLY A 85 -18.00 -8.77 10.89
C GLY A 85 -16.95 -8.23 11.89
N PRO A 86 -17.38 -7.60 13.00
CA PRO A 86 -16.46 -6.93 13.95
C PRO A 86 -15.56 -7.90 14.73
N ASP A 87 -16.05 -9.12 14.99
CA ASP A 87 -15.31 -10.15 15.72
C ASP A 87 -14.40 -10.99 14.82
N GLY A 88 -14.44 -10.79 13.50
CA GLY A 88 -13.49 -11.41 12.58
C GLY A 88 -12.06 -11.01 12.92
N ARG A 89 -11.07 -11.80 12.48
CA ARG A 89 -9.67 -11.46 12.69
C ARG A 89 -9.13 -10.63 11.54
N THR A 90 -8.33 -9.63 11.86
CA THR A 90 -7.67 -8.84 10.83
C THR A 90 -6.62 -9.67 10.08
N SER A 91 -6.51 -9.39 8.79
CA SER A 91 -5.50 -9.87 7.87
C SER A 91 -5.40 -8.86 6.72
N PRO A 92 -4.20 -8.56 6.18
CA PRO A 92 -2.87 -8.86 6.73
C PRO A 92 -2.49 -7.95 7.93
N GLY A 93 -1.27 -8.08 8.50
CA GLY A 93 -0.74 -7.30 9.64
C GLY A 93 0.32 -8.08 10.43
N GLN A 94 0.93 -7.53 11.50
CA GLN A 94 1.88 -8.23 12.41
C GLN A 94 1.21 -9.06 13.51
N ASN A 95 0.06 -8.55 13.97
CA ASN A 95 -0.81 -9.26 14.90
C ASN A 95 -1.96 -9.89 14.12
N GLN A 96 -1.67 -10.34 12.88
CA GLN A 96 -2.65 -11.04 12.08
C GLN A 96 -3.17 -12.24 12.87
N ASN A 97 -4.48 -12.47 12.80
CA ASN A 97 -5.20 -13.51 13.55
C ASN A 97 -5.45 -13.26 15.05
N THR A 98 -4.90 -12.22 15.67
CA THR A 98 -5.21 -11.88 17.08
C THR A 98 -6.08 -10.62 17.18
N THR A 99 -5.71 -9.55 16.47
CA THR A 99 -6.47 -8.30 16.41
C THR A 99 -7.85 -8.50 15.76
N THR A 100 -8.89 -7.91 16.35
CA THR A 100 -10.26 -7.95 15.78
C THR A 100 -10.39 -7.00 14.59
N ASN A 101 -11.32 -7.28 13.68
CA ASN A 101 -11.69 -6.37 12.60
C ASN A 101 -12.13 -5.01 13.16
N LEU A 102 -12.84 -4.99 14.29
CA LEU A 102 -13.26 -3.75 14.94
C LEU A 102 -12.06 -2.91 15.40
N ASN A 103 -11.08 -3.52 16.06
CA ASN A 103 -9.91 -2.78 16.53
C ASN A 103 -9.06 -2.30 15.34
N SER A 104 -8.88 -3.14 14.33
CA SER A 104 -8.20 -2.76 13.09
C SER A 104 -8.90 -1.56 12.43
N ASP A 105 -10.21 -1.61 12.27
CA ASP A 105 -10.98 -0.50 11.69
C ASP A 105 -10.87 0.78 12.53
N LEU A 106 -10.97 0.70 13.86
CA LEU A 106 -10.81 1.88 14.72
C LEU A 106 -9.42 2.52 14.57
N TYR A 107 -8.38 1.70 14.45
CA TYR A 107 -7.02 2.18 14.22
C TYR A 107 -6.87 2.88 12.86
N PHE A 108 -7.25 2.22 11.76
CA PHE A 108 -7.14 2.81 10.42
C PHE A 108 -8.09 3.98 10.22
N GLN A 109 -9.28 3.96 10.86
CA GLN A 109 -10.20 5.08 10.83
C GLN A 109 -9.59 6.30 11.52
N ARG A 110 -8.87 6.11 12.64
CA ARG A 110 -8.16 7.21 13.28
C ARG A 110 -7.09 7.82 12.37
N LEU A 111 -6.31 7.01 11.65
CA LEU A 111 -5.32 7.51 10.68
C LEU A 111 -5.96 8.32 9.54
N LYS A 112 -7.16 7.90 9.09
CA LYS A 112 -7.95 8.60 8.07
C LYS A 112 -8.52 9.91 8.59
N ASP A 113 -9.13 9.91 9.78
CA ASP A 113 -9.70 11.10 10.41
C ASP A 113 -8.61 12.14 10.70
N ASP A 114 -7.46 11.68 11.17
CA ASP A 114 -6.28 12.51 11.38
C ASP A 114 -5.58 12.84 10.06
N MET A 115 -6.03 12.42 8.88
CA MET A 115 -5.42 12.70 7.57
C MET A 115 -3.88 12.48 7.53
N VAL A 116 -3.41 11.41 8.17
CA VAL A 116 -1.96 11.17 8.33
C VAL A 116 -1.28 11.00 6.97
N VAL A 117 -1.85 10.17 6.11
CA VAL A 117 -1.28 9.84 4.80
C VAL A 117 -1.35 11.04 3.87
N GLU A 118 -2.47 11.73 3.82
CA GLU A 118 -2.69 12.92 3.01
C GLU A 118 -1.70 14.03 3.38
N ARG A 119 -1.42 14.24 4.68
CA ARG A 119 -0.37 15.17 5.11
C ARG A 119 1.02 14.76 4.63
N LEU A 120 1.38 13.48 4.71
CA LEU A 120 2.66 12.98 4.21
C LEU A 120 2.78 13.18 2.68
N LEU A 121 1.70 12.90 1.95
CA LEU A 121 1.64 13.11 0.49
C LEU A 121 1.75 14.58 0.09
N ASN A 122 1.41 15.53 0.96
CA ASN A 122 1.53 16.95 0.68
C ASN A 122 2.93 17.52 0.95
N ARG A 123 3.87 16.71 1.47
CA ARG A 123 5.25 17.14 1.66
C ARG A 123 6.02 17.05 0.34
N PRO A 124 7.00 17.96 0.11
CA PRO A 124 7.92 17.80 -1.00
C PRO A 124 8.83 16.58 -0.78
N ALA A 125 9.37 16.03 -1.87
CA ALA A 125 10.44 15.05 -1.79
C ALA A 125 11.67 15.64 -1.06
N PRO A 126 12.40 14.85 -0.26
CA PRO A 126 12.26 13.40 -0.08
C PRO A 126 11.28 12.97 1.04
N ASP A 127 10.64 13.92 1.73
CA ASP A 127 9.74 13.60 2.85
C ASP A 127 8.35 13.11 2.39
N GLY A 128 7.91 13.55 1.21
CA GLY A 128 6.78 12.99 0.46
C GLY A 128 7.26 12.22 -0.78
N PRO A 129 6.34 11.64 -1.57
CA PRO A 129 6.73 10.82 -2.71
C PRO A 129 7.36 11.64 -3.83
N GLU A 130 8.45 11.11 -4.39
CA GLU A 130 9.09 11.59 -5.61
C GLU A 130 8.12 11.55 -6.80
N PRO A 131 8.30 12.41 -7.83
CA PRO A 131 7.43 12.42 -9.02
C PRO A 131 7.22 11.04 -9.64
N GLU A 132 8.29 10.27 -9.79
CA GLU A 132 8.32 8.93 -10.36
C GLU A 132 7.47 7.94 -9.54
N VAL A 133 7.46 8.08 -8.22
CA VAL A 133 6.61 7.27 -7.32
C VAL A 133 5.13 7.61 -7.53
N ARG A 134 4.80 8.89 -7.75
CA ARG A 134 3.42 9.31 -8.04
C ARG A 134 2.94 8.76 -9.38
N GLU A 135 3.79 8.82 -10.40
CA GLU A 135 3.53 8.21 -11.71
C GLU A 135 3.31 6.71 -11.58
N ALA A 136 4.22 5.98 -10.91
CA ALA A 136 4.09 4.55 -10.70
C ALA A 136 2.82 4.16 -9.93
N VAL A 137 2.44 4.91 -8.88
CA VAL A 137 1.20 4.65 -8.13
C VAL A 137 -0.04 4.93 -8.98
N ARG A 138 -0.05 6.04 -9.74
CA ARG A 138 -1.13 6.35 -10.70
C ARG A 138 -1.31 5.20 -11.69
N GLY A 139 -0.20 4.71 -12.25
CA GLY A 139 -0.16 3.55 -13.12
C GLY A 139 -0.73 2.30 -12.44
N TYR A 140 -0.23 1.97 -11.24
CA TYR A 140 -0.65 0.78 -10.48
C TYR A 140 -2.17 0.73 -10.32
N VAL A 141 -2.80 1.86 -9.95
CA VAL A 141 -4.25 1.97 -9.81
C VAL A 141 -4.96 1.69 -11.14
N GLN A 142 -4.48 2.23 -12.25
CA GLN A 142 -5.04 1.94 -13.58
C GLN A 142 -4.94 0.45 -13.93
N GLY A 143 -3.79 -0.17 -13.67
CA GLY A 143 -3.56 -1.58 -13.92
C GLY A 143 -4.48 -2.50 -13.13
N TYR A 144 -4.58 -2.27 -11.81
CA TYR A 144 -5.43 -3.03 -10.91
C TYR A 144 -6.92 -2.90 -11.31
N ASN A 145 -7.37 -1.65 -11.52
CA ASN A 145 -8.76 -1.38 -11.89
C ASN A 145 -9.12 -1.94 -13.26
N ARG A 146 -8.17 -1.95 -14.21
CA ARG A 146 -8.37 -2.58 -15.52
C ARG A 146 -8.60 -4.08 -15.39
N TYR A 147 -7.77 -4.80 -14.61
CA TYR A 147 -7.96 -6.23 -14.39
C TYR A 147 -9.35 -6.54 -13.80
N LEU A 148 -9.77 -5.77 -12.79
CA LEU A 148 -11.10 -5.94 -12.19
C LEU A 148 -12.23 -5.67 -13.20
N ALA A 149 -12.11 -4.65 -14.03
CA ALA A 149 -13.12 -4.31 -15.03
C ALA A 149 -13.23 -5.37 -16.13
N GLU A 150 -12.10 -5.93 -16.58
CA GLU A 150 -12.06 -6.97 -17.61
C GLU A 150 -12.54 -8.32 -17.09
N THR A 151 -12.16 -8.69 -15.87
CA THR A 151 -12.51 -9.98 -15.28
C THR A 151 -13.93 -9.98 -14.72
N GLY A 152 -14.31 -8.93 -14.00
CA GLY A 152 -15.54 -8.88 -13.21
C GLY A 152 -15.43 -9.68 -11.91
N VAL A 153 -15.99 -9.13 -10.84
CA VAL A 153 -15.87 -9.68 -9.47
C VAL A 153 -16.47 -11.10 -9.35
N ASP A 154 -17.51 -11.41 -10.13
CA ASP A 154 -18.15 -12.72 -10.14
C ASP A 154 -17.32 -13.82 -10.82
N ASN A 155 -16.35 -13.43 -11.67
CA ASN A 155 -15.51 -14.36 -12.42
C ASN A 155 -14.10 -14.51 -11.83
N LEU A 156 -13.83 -13.95 -10.66
CA LEU A 156 -12.52 -14.08 -10.01
C LEU A 156 -12.20 -15.56 -9.73
N SER A 157 -10.98 -15.97 -10.06
CA SER A 157 -10.56 -17.37 -9.93
C SER A 157 -10.53 -17.83 -8.47
N ASP A 158 -10.07 -16.97 -7.55
CA ASP A 158 -9.98 -17.28 -6.12
C ASP A 158 -11.38 -17.22 -5.44
N PRO A 159 -11.87 -18.35 -4.91
CA PRO A 159 -13.18 -18.41 -4.26
C PRO A 159 -13.27 -17.61 -2.95
N ALA A 160 -12.16 -17.20 -2.34
CA ALA A 160 -12.16 -16.44 -1.09
C ALA A 160 -12.85 -15.06 -1.22
N CYS A 161 -12.80 -14.44 -2.40
CA CYS A 161 -13.41 -13.14 -2.67
C CYS A 161 -14.30 -13.09 -3.92
N ARG A 162 -14.52 -14.21 -4.61
CA ARG A 162 -15.40 -14.26 -5.78
C ARG A 162 -16.81 -13.77 -5.43
N GLY A 163 -17.31 -12.80 -6.20
CA GLY A 163 -18.62 -12.17 -5.98
C GLY A 163 -18.70 -11.28 -4.73
N ALA A 164 -17.59 -11.05 -4.03
CA ALA A 164 -17.62 -10.31 -2.78
C ALA A 164 -17.71 -8.80 -2.99
N ALA A 165 -18.68 -8.15 -2.35
CA ALA A 165 -18.95 -6.72 -2.50
C ALA A 165 -17.83 -5.80 -1.99
N TRP A 166 -16.84 -6.33 -1.27
CA TRP A 166 -15.67 -5.59 -0.81
C TRP A 166 -14.52 -5.59 -1.83
N VAL A 167 -14.58 -6.41 -2.88
CA VAL A 167 -13.67 -6.31 -4.02
C VAL A 167 -14.16 -5.17 -4.91
N ARG A 168 -13.39 -4.08 -4.97
CA ARG A 168 -13.77 -2.84 -5.65
C ARG A 168 -12.58 -2.23 -6.39
N PRO A 169 -12.81 -1.33 -7.36
CA PRO A 169 -11.77 -0.42 -7.83
C PRO A 169 -11.12 0.34 -6.67
N ILE A 170 -9.83 0.61 -6.81
CA ILE A 170 -9.00 1.33 -5.84
C ILE A 170 -8.65 2.74 -6.34
N THR A 171 -8.18 3.56 -5.42
CA THR A 171 -7.68 4.93 -5.66
C THR A 171 -6.19 5.00 -5.32
N GLU A 172 -5.52 6.08 -5.76
CA GLU A 172 -4.12 6.32 -5.36
C GLU A 172 -3.97 6.40 -3.83
N LEU A 173 -4.96 6.98 -3.16
CA LEU A 173 -4.96 7.11 -1.70
C LEU A 173 -5.09 5.76 -0.99
N ASP A 174 -5.81 4.78 -1.56
CA ASP A 174 -5.83 3.41 -1.03
C ASP A 174 -4.42 2.79 -1.07
N VAL A 175 -3.70 2.97 -2.18
CA VAL A 175 -2.31 2.49 -2.34
C VAL A 175 -1.36 3.17 -1.37
N TYR A 176 -1.48 4.49 -1.17
CA TYR A 176 -0.64 5.21 -0.21
C TYR A 176 -0.97 4.86 1.25
N ARG A 177 -2.22 4.56 1.56
CA ARG A 177 -2.61 4.06 2.89
C ARG A 177 -2.04 2.67 3.14
N HIS A 178 -2.03 1.80 2.12
CA HIS A 178 -1.32 0.53 2.18
C HIS A 178 0.19 0.73 2.38
N ALA A 179 0.84 1.57 1.59
CA ALA A 179 2.27 1.88 1.78
C ALA A 179 2.57 2.40 3.19
N HIS A 180 1.71 3.26 3.75
CA HIS A 180 1.84 3.70 5.14
C HIS A 180 1.68 2.56 6.14
N ALA A 181 0.72 1.65 5.92
CA ALA A 181 0.53 0.45 6.77
C ALA A 181 1.79 -0.43 6.81
N GLU A 182 2.49 -0.58 5.69
CA GLU A 182 3.78 -1.29 5.61
C GLU A 182 4.88 -0.57 6.42
N ILE A 183 4.95 0.76 6.35
CA ILE A 183 5.94 1.55 7.10
C ILE A 183 5.78 1.38 8.62
N ILE A 184 4.54 1.35 9.11
CA ILE A 184 4.25 1.25 10.55
C ILE A 184 4.25 -0.19 11.07
N MET A 185 4.40 -1.19 10.19
CA MET A 185 4.30 -2.61 10.52
C MET A 185 5.24 -2.99 11.68
N GLY A 186 6.51 -2.60 11.60
CA GLY A 186 7.50 -2.88 12.67
C GLY A 186 7.34 -2.07 13.96
N SER A 187 6.33 -1.21 14.07
CA SER A 187 6.17 -0.28 15.19
C SER A 187 4.72 -0.20 15.70
N ALA A 188 3.92 0.73 15.20
CA ALA A 188 2.58 1.01 15.71
C ALA A 188 1.62 -0.18 15.54
N ASP A 189 1.77 -0.98 14.49
CA ASP A 189 0.90 -2.14 14.22
C ASP A 189 1.00 -3.22 15.33
N ALA A 190 2.20 -3.45 15.86
CA ALA A 190 2.42 -4.37 16.99
C ALA A 190 1.70 -3.91 18.28
N LEU A 191 1.41 -2.61 18.41
CA LEU A 191 0.77 -1.98 19.57
C LEU A 191 -0.69 -1.60 19.31
N LEU A 192 -1.26 -1.98 18.17
CA LEU A 192 -2.57 -1.52 17.70
C LEU A 192 -3.67 -1.71 18.75
N ASP A 193 -3.81 -2.93 19.30
CA ASP A 193 -4.82 -3.21 20.32
C ASP A 193 -4.63 -2.35 21.58
N GLY A 194 -3.39 -2.11 22.00
CA GLY A 194 -3.11 -1.23 23.14
C GLY A 194 -3.50 0.22 22.86
N GLN A 195 -3.29 0.71 21.65
CA GLN A 195 -3.66 2.07 21.25
C GLN A 195 -5.18 2.25 21.16
N VAL A 196 -5.88 1.28 20.58
CA VAL A 196 -7.34 1.34 20.40
C VAL A 196 -8.08 1.19 21.73
N ASN A 197 -7.58 0.35 22.64
CA ASN A 197 -8.23 0.11 23.93
C ASN A 197 -7.75 1.07 25.05
N ALA A 198 -6.93 2.07 24.72
CA ALA A 198 -6.43 3.03 25.69
C ALA A 198 -7.58 3.90 26.25
N VAL A 199 -7.76 3.86 27.56
CA VAL A 199 -8.75 4.67 28.29
C VAL A 199 -8.09 5.43 29.44
N PRO A 200 -8.54 6.67 29.76
CA PRO A 200 -8.00 7.39 30.89
C PRO A 200 -8.38 6.70 32.21
N PRO A 201 -7.56 6.85 33.28
CA PRO A 201 -7.90 6.33 34.59
C PRO A 201 -9.30 6.81 35.05
N GLY A 202 -10.14 5.88 35.49
CA GLY A 202 -11.50 6.17 35.98
C GLY A 202 -12.62 6.06 34.94
N ALA A 203 -12.34 6.03 33.63
CA ALA A 203 -13.39 5.95 32.60
C ALA A 203 -14.10 4.58 32.54
N SER A 204 -13.43 3.48 32.90
CA SER A 204 -14.03 2.14 32.91
C SER A 204 -15.21 2.00 33.91
N ALA A 205 -15.28 2.85 34.93
CA ALA A 205 -16.39 2.86 35.88
C ALA A 205 -17.70 3.45 35.30
N THR A 206 -17.59 4.32 34.29
CA THR A 206 -18.75 5.01 33.68
C THR A 206 -19.43 4.16 32.59
N ALA A 207 -18.68 3.31 31.88
CA ALA A 207 -19.27 2.41 30.87
C ALA A 207 -20.09 1.27 31.51
N ALA A 208 -19.65 0.74 32.65
CA ALA A 208 -20.35 -0.32 33.38
C ALA A 208 -21.70 0.15 33.99
N THR A 209 -21.86 1.46 34.22
CA THR A 209 -23.09 2.03 34.79
C THR A 209 -24.16 2.35 33.73
N ALA A 210 -23.78 2.50 32.46
CA ALA A 210 -24.72 2.74 31.36
C ALA A 210 -25.34 1.47 30.76
N GLY A 211 -24.75 0.29 31.03
CA GLY A 211 -25.14 -0.99 30.43
C GLY A 211 -26.07 -1.87 31.27
N ALA A 212 -26.44 -1.49 32.49
CA ALA A 212 -27.36 -2.28 33.32
C ALA A 212 -28.82 -1.97 32.95
N PRO A 213 -29.58 -2.89 32.33
CA PRO A 213 -31.01 -2.71 32.20
C PRO A 213 -31.59 -2.74 33.62
N GLY A 214 -32.20 -1.64 34.06
CA GLY A 214 -32.91 -1.60 35.33
C GLY A 214 -33.94 -2.73 35.42
N PRO A 215 -34.18 -3.33 36.60
CA PRO A 215 -35.05 -4.48 36.74
C PRO A 215 -36.43 -4.17 36.18
N ARG A 216 -36.86 -4.94 35.16
CA ARG A 216 -38.23 -4.91 34.65
C ARG A 216 -39.16 -5.29 35.79
N ARG A 217 -39.86 -4.31 36.35
CA ARG A 217 -40.99 -4.56 37.26
C ARG A 217 -42.04 -5.34 36.47
N GLY A 218 -42.12 -6.64 36.73
CA GLY A 218 -43.14 -7.51 36.15
C GLY A 218 -44.53 -6.96 36.50
N ARG A 219 -45.33 -6.65 35.48
CA ARG A 219 -46.77 -6.51 35.65
C ARG A 219 -47.36 -7.92 35.69
N SER A 220 -47.92 -8.31 36.83
CA SER A 220 -48.73 -9.52 36.93
C SER A 220 -49.94 -9.42 35.99
N PRO A 221 -50.32 -10.50 35.28
CA PRO A 221 -51.53 -10.51 34.48
C PRO A 221 -52.78 -10.56 35.37
N PRO A 222 -53.93 -10.01 34.92
CA PRO A 222 -55.17 -10.11 35.67
C PRO A 222 -55.72 -11.54 35.65
N SER A 223 -56.08 -12.05 36.82
CA SER A 223 -56.80 -13.30 37.02
C SER A 223 -58.18 -13.25 36.35
N ARG A 224 -58.54 -14.33 35.65
CA ARG A 224 -59.91 -14.60 35.20
C ARG A 224 -60.77 -15.10 36.36
#